data_AF-A0AAV6L1W6-F1
#
_entry.id   AF-A0AAV6L1W6-F1
#
_cell.length_a   1.000
_cell.length_b   1.000
_cell.length_c   1.000
_cell.angle_alpha   90.00
_cell.angle_beta   90.00
_cell.angle_gamma   90.00
#
_symmetry.space_group_name_H-M   'P 1'
#
loop_
_entity.id
_entity.type
_entity.pdbx_description
1 polymer ?
#
loop_
_entity_poly.entity_id
_entity_poly.type
_entity_poly.pdbx_seq_one_letter_code
_entity_poly.pdbx_strand_id
1 'polypeptide(L)'
;MVKAIRVHEFGGPEVLKWEDVEIGEPKEGEIKVKNKAIGLNFTDVYSRKGIVKASTMPFTPGVEAVGVVTAVGPGLTGRKVGDVVAYAGNTIGSYAEELILPVEKVVPVPPSLDPIVAASVIFKGMTAHMLVRRCFKVEPGHTVLVHAAAGGVGSLLCQWANALGATVIGTVSTTEKAAQAKEDGCHHVIMYKEEDFETRVNEKTSGKGVDVVYDSVGKDTFQGSLACLKSRGYMVSYGQSSGLPDPLPMTELAVKSLFLTRATVYSYTATRDELLEAAGEVFSNVASGILRVRINHKYPLSQVAQAHEDLEGRKTSGSVVLIPDGVFEHYQTEFNHSYHPLFPFPAWDSFNRILFLLEIPSVDIDKATAAAAAAAAALKATLFVPCDYAGTTIAFRVDPGSNPYYFAVAPQFEEGDGDLASVDLKEATSTSTGPDEWKPMQQSWGAVWKLESGSALQAPFSIRLTSGYTGRILMANDVIPAGWQPGAIYPSLVNYL
;
A
#
# COMPACT_ATOMS: atom_id res chain seq x y z
N MET A 1 14.28 -15.30 23.00
CA MET A 1 12.90 -15.34 22.49
C MET A 1 12.25 -14.01 22.75
N VAL A 2 11.57 -13.46 21.75
CA VAL A 2 10.69 -12.29 21.89
C VAL A 2 9.32 -12.65 21.34
N LYS A 3 8.28 -11.90 21.70
CA LYS A 3 6.96 -12.11 21.11
C LYS A 3 6.80 -11.36 19.78
N ALA A 4 6.11 -12.01 18.84
CA ALA A 4 5.70 -11.43 17.58
C ALA A 4 4.37 -12.01 17.10
N ILE A 5 3.72 -11.29 16.19
CA ILE A 5 2.54 -11.77 15.48
C ILE A 5 2.98 -12.48 14.20
N ARG A 6 2.58 -13.74 14.04
CA ARG A 6 2.90 -14.57 12.87
C ARG A 6 1.64 -14.89 12.07
N VAL A 7 1.79 -14.88 10.76
CA VAL A 7 0.76 -15.26 9.80
C VAL A 7 1.28 -16.44 8.98
N HIS A 8 0.63 -17.59 9.14
CA HIS A 8 1.00 -18.86 8.49
C HIS A 8 0.20 -19.13 7.21
N GLU A 9 -0.96 -18.50 7.08
CA GLU A 9 -1.82 -18.53 5.91
C GLU A 9 -2.58 -17.19 5.79
N PHE A 10 -3.01 -16.83 4.58
CA PHE A 10 -3.80 -15.63 4.38
C PHE A 10 -5.24 -15.82 4.88
N GLY A 11 -5.83 -14.78 5.46
CA GLY A 11 -7.20 -14.88 5.96
C GLY A 11 -7.73 -13.64 6.68
N GLY A 12 -8.76 -13.86 7.50
CA GLY A 12 -9.32 -12.86 8.40
C GLY A 12 -8.41 -12.62 9.62
N PRO A 13 -8.85 -11.79 10.58
CA PRO A 13 -8.08 -11.49 11.78
C PRO A 13 -7.62 -12.74 12.58
N GLU A 14 -8.34 -13.86 12.49
CA GLU A 14 -8.06 -15.12 13.18
C GLU A 14 -6.70 -15.77 12.82
N VAL A 15 -6.09 -15.39 11.70
CA VAL A 15 -4.78 -15.92 11.28
C VAL A 15 -3.61 -15.25 11.98
N LEU A 16 -3.83 -14.16 12.72
CA LEU A 16 -2.80 -13.43 13.47
C LEU A 16 -2.48 -14.20 14.75
N LYS A 17 -1.34 -14.90 14.79
CA LYS A 17 -0.93 -15.74 15.93
C LYS A 17 0.14 -15.06 16.78
N TRP A 18 -0.07 -15.00 18.09
CA TRP A 18 0.90 -14.47 19.05
C TRP A 18 1.89 -15.57 19.47
N GLU A 19 3.13 -15.46 19.00
CA GLU A 19 4.12 -16.53 19.09
C GLU A 19 5.47 -16.03 19.63
N ASP A 20 6.23 -16.93 20.24
CA ASP A 20 7.64 -16.69 20.56
C ASP A 20 8.50 -16.89 19.31
N VAL A 21 9.38 -15.93 19.02
CA VAL A 21 10.32 -15.97 17.90
C VAL A 21 11.74 -15.75 18.37
N GLU A 22 12.68 -16.46 17.75
CA GLU A 22 14.10 -16.20 17.92
C GLU A 22 14.53 -15.05 17.00
N ILE A 23 15.27 -14.11 17.58
CA ILE A 23 15.90 -13.03 16.84
C ILE A 23 17.39 -13.17 17.09
N GLY A 24 18.17 -13.23 16.01
CA GLY A 24 19.63 -13.33 16.06
C GLY A 24 20.29 -12.02 16.46
N GLU A 25 21.54 -11.84 16.06
CA GLU A 25 22.27 -10.57 16.18
C GLU A 25 22.29 -9.80 14.85
N PRO A 26 22.28 -8.46 14.88
CA PRO A 26 22.33 -7.66 13.66
C PRO A 26 23.66 -7.88 12.92
N LYS A 27 23.57 -8.03 11.60
CA LYS A 27 24.74 -8.10 10.71
C LYS A 27 25.25 -6.70 10.38
N GLU A 28 26.36 -6.63 9.63
CA GLU A 28 26.85 -5.37 9.08
C GLU A 28 25.75 -4.62 8.32
N GLY A 29 25.59 -3.33 8.58
CA GLY A 29 24.51 -2.50 8.02
C GLY A 29 23.16 -2.61 8.73
N GLU A 30 23.01 -3.50 9.71
CA GLU A 30 21.74 -3.71 10.42
C GLU A 30 21.79 -3.16 11.86
N ILE A 31 20.59 -2.92 12.40
CA ILE A 31 20.38 -2.59 13.82
C ILE A 31 19.26 -3.47 14.38
N LYS A 32 19.37 -3.81 15.66
CA LYS A 32 18.29 -4.43 16.43
C LYS A 32 17.53 -3.33 17.16
N VAL A 33 16.21 -3.30 16.99
CA VAL A 33 15.33 -2.28 17.56
C VAL A 33 14.28 -2.95 18.43
N LYS A 34 14.13 -2.44 19.65
CA LYS A 34 13.02 -2.78 20.55
C LYS A 34 11.90 -1.77 20.40
N ASN A 35 10.76 -2.23 19.91
CA ASN A 35 9.61 -1.37 19.63
C ASN A 35 9.01 -0.80 20.91
N LYS A 36 8.64 0.48 20.86
CA LYS A 36 7.91 1.20 21.92
C LYS A 36 6.45 1.38 21.56
N ALA A 37 6.18 1.64 20.29
CA ALA A 37 4.85 1.81 19.74
C ALA A 37 4.87 1.45 18.25
N ILE A 38 3.79 0.83 17.79
CA ILE A 38 3.67 0.28 16.44
C ILE A 38 2.39 0.88 15.83
N GLY A 39 2.50 1.42 14.62
CA GLY A 39 1.36 1.97 13.92
C GLY A 39 0.57 0.88 13.19
N LEU A 40 -0.76 0.90 13.33
CA LEU A 40 -1.65 0.04 12.56
C LEU A 40 -2.11 0.76 11.29
N ASN A 41 -1.97 0.09 10.14
CA ASN A 41 -2.30 0.62 8.83
C ASN A 41 -3.17 -0.36 8.04
N PHE A 42 -3.97 0.17 7.10
CA PHE A 42 -4.82 -0.68 6.24
C PHE A 42 -3.99 -1.56 5.30
N THR A 43 -2.74 -1.19 5.01
CA THR A 43 -1.80 -2.06 4.27
C THR A 43 -1.47 -3.35 5.03
N ASP A 44 -1.53 -3.34 6.36
CA ASP A 44 -1.29 -4.54 7.17
C ASP A 44 -2.44 -5.55 7.00
N VAL A 45 -3.67 -5.05 6.84
CA VAL A 45 -4.84 -5.86 6.46
C VAL A 45 -4.66 -6.43 5.05
N TYR A 46 -4.14 -5.64 4.10
CA TYR A 46 -3.88 -6.12 2.74
C TYR A 46 -2.82 -7.22 2.70
N SER A 47 -1.76 -7.11 3.51
CA SER A 47 -0.76 -8.17 3.64
C SER A 47 -1.34 -9.43 4.26
N ARG A 48 -2.12 -9.30 5.35
CA ARG A 48 -2.80 -10.45 5.99
C ARG A 48 -3.77 -11.17 5.04
N LYS A 49 -4.46 -10.44 4.18
CA LYS A 49 -5.39 -11.00 3.17
C LYS A 49 -4.71 -11.49 1.89
N GLY A 50 -3.39 -11.36 1.77
CA GLY A 50 -2.64 -11.77 0.56
C GLY A 50 -2.82 -10.86 -0.65
N ILE A 51 -3.41 -9.67 -0.48
CA ILE A 51 -3.52 -8.64 -1.53
C ILE A 51 -2.14 -8.04 -1.81
N VAL A 52 -1.39 -7.74 -0.75
CA VAL A 52 0.05 -7.44 -0.83
C VAL A 52 0.79 -8.71 -0.46
N LYS A 53 1.39 -9.38 -1.46
CA LYS A 53 2.01 -10.69 -1.25
C LYS A 53 3.24 -10.58 -0.34
N ALA A 54 3.24 -11.36 0.74
CA ALA A 54 4.45 -11.60 1.51
C ALA A 54 5.44 -12.43 0.67
N SER A 55 6.73 -12.17 0.81
CA SER A 55 7.78 -12.91 0.08
C SER A 55 7.99 -14.33 0.60
N THR A 56 7.64 -14.58 1.87
CA THR A 56 7.79 -15.88 2.54
C THR A 56 6.66 -16.09 3.54
N MET A 57 6.38 -17.35 3.87
CA MET A 57 5.46 -17.76 4.95
C MET A 57 6.22 -18.66 5.93
N PRO A 58 5.97 -18.58 7.24
CA PRO A 58 5.16 -17.56 7.91
C PRO A 58 5.88 -16.20 7.97
N PHE A 59 5.13 -15.10 7.85
CA PHE A 59 5.68 -13.73 7.99
C PHE A 59 5.15 -13.03 9.24
N THR A 60 5.83 -11.95 9.63
CA THR A 60 5.40 -11.02 10.67
C THR A 60 4.81 -9.77 10.00
N PRO A 61 3.55 -9.39 10.24
CA PRO A 61 2.95 -8.19 9.63
C PRO A 61 3.48 -6.86 10.22
N GLY A 62 2.93 -5.77 9.69
CA GLY A 62 3.17 -4.42 10.20
C GLY A 62 4.30 -3.70 9.50
N VAL A 63 4.06 -2.47 9.05
CA VAL A 63 5.05 -1.65 8.33
C VAL A 63 5.50 -0.39 9.06
N GLU A 64 5.08 -0.13 10.30
CA GLU A 64 5.28 1.16 10.97
C GLU A 64 5.57 0.96 12.46
N ALA A 65 6.70 1.48 12.95
CA ALA A 65 6.92 1.59 14.40
C ALA A 65 7.99 2.64 14.77
N VAL A 66 8.04 2.91 16.07
CA VAL A 66 9.14 3.61 16.74
C VAL A 66 9.67 2.73 17.85
N GLY A 67 11.00 2.68 17.95
CA GLY A 67 11.69 1.89 18.95
C GLY A 67 13.03 2.47 19.37
N VAL A 68 13.70 1.74 20.24
CA VAL A 68 15.05 2.05 20.73
C VAL A 68 16.03 1.03 20.19
N VAL A 69 17.18 1.49 19.71
CA VAL A 69 18.26 0.62 19.26
C VAL A 69 18.83 -0.14 20.47
N THR A 70 18.80 -1.48 20.43
CA THR A 70 19.33 -2.36 21.49
C THR A 70 20.65 -3.02 21.12
N ALA A 71 20.93 -3.19 19.83
CA ALA A 71 22.22 -3.63 19.31
C ALA A 71 22.50 -3.03 17.93
N VAL A 72 23.78 -2.91 17.58
CA VAL A 72 24.25 -2.42 16.28
C VAL A 72 25.14 -3.46 15.62
N GLY A 73 25.00 -3.61 14.31
CA GLY A 73 25.85 -4.48 13.51
C GLY A 73 27.32 -4.07 13.54
N PRO A 74 28.26 -5.00 13.28
CA PRO A 74 29.68 -4.68 13.17
C PRO A 74 29.95 -3.57 12.13
N GLY A 75 30.91 -2.70 12.43
CA GLY A 75 31.37 -1.65 11.49
C GLY A 75 30.42 -0.46 11.31
N LEU A 76 29.23 -0.47 11.91
CA LEU A 76 28.25 0.60 11.74
C LEU A 76 28.69 1.91 12.43
N THR A 77 28.83 2.97 11.65
CA THR A 77 29.06 4.34 12.15
C THR A 77 27.81 5.19 11.98
N GLY A 78 27.44 6.01 12.98
CA GLY A 78 26.32 6.96 12.89
C GLY A 78 25.02 6.55 13.62
N ARG A 79 25.00 5.37 14.26
CA ARG A 79 23.98 4.94 15.21
C ARG A 79 24.60 4.27 16.43
N LYS A 80 23.93 4.36 17.56
CA LYS A 80 24.34 3.70 18.82
C LYS A 80 23.16 3.12 19.56
N VAL A 81 23.46 2.19 20.46
CA VAL A 81 22.50 1.69 21.45
C VAL A 81 21.91 2.88 22.24
N GLY A 82 20.59 2.87 22.41
CA GLY A 82 19.83 3.93 23.07
C GLY A 82 19.26 4.99 22.11
N ASP A 83 19.65 5.02 20.84
CA ASP A 83 19.01 5.92 19.86
C ASP A 83 17.53 5.58 19.67
N VAL A 84 16.67 6.60 19.61
CA VAL A 84 15.24 6.45 19.27
C VAL A 84 15.06 6.63 17.78
N VAL A 85 14.48 5.64 17.12
CA VAL A 85 14.34 5.59 15.66
C VAL A 85 12.92 5.23 15.26
N ALA A 86 12.46 5.83 14.16
CA ALA A 86 11.22 5.45 13.49
C ALA A 86 11.53 4.72 12.19
N TYR A 87 10.63 3.84 11.78
CA TYR A 87 10.68 3.23 10.46
C TYR A 87 9.25 3.00 9.96
N ALA A 88 9.09 3.16 8.65
CA ALA A 88 7.79 3.12 8.01
C ALA A 88 7.91 2.67 6.55
N GLY A 89 6.98 1.83 6.11
CA GLY A 89 6.84 1.43 4.72
C GLY A 89 7.73 0.25 4.35
N ASN A 90 8.93 0.52 3.81
CA ASN A 90 9.77 -0.47 3.12
C ASN A 90 10.29 -1.64 4.01
N THR A 91 9.91 -1.70 5.28
CA THR A 91 10.27 -2.75 6.22
C THR A 91 9.01 -3.32 6.84
N ILE A 92 8.75 -4.60 6.60
CA ILE A 92 7.68 -5.36 7.25
C ILE A 92 8.21 -6.07 8.51
N GLY A 93 7.34 -6.35 9.46
CA GLY A 93 7.69 -7.10 10.68
C GLY A 93 7.58 -6.29 11.97
N SER A 94 6.98 -5.10 11.91
CA SER A 94 6.84 -4.25 13.12
C SER A 94 5.90 -4.82 14.17
N TYR A 95 5.06 -5.82 13.86
CA TYR A 95 4.22 -6.49 14.86
C TYR A 95 5.03 -7.49 15.71
N ALA A 96 6.10 -6.99 16.32
CA ALA A 96 7.03 -7.72 17.17
C ALA A 96 7.53 -6.80 18.28
N GLU A 97 7.91 -7.38 19.42
CA GLU A 97 8.55 -6.64 20.51
C GLU A 97 9.92 -6.11 20.10
N GLU A 98 10.68 -6.91 19.33
CA GLU A 98 11.96 -6.52 18.74
C GLU A 98 12.05 -7.02 17.30
N LEU A 99 12.90 -6.37 16.49
CA LEU A 99 13.22 -6.80 15.13
C LEU A 99 14.62 -6.31 14.73
N ILE A 100 15.18 -6.94 13.70
CA ILE A 100 16.40 -6.48 13.03
C ILE A 100 16.01 -5.88 11.69
N LEU A 101 16.54 -4.70 11.39
CA LEU A 101 16.32 -4.04 10.11
C LEU A 101 17.55 -3.26 9.63
N PRO A 102 17.66 -3.02 8.31
CA PRO A 102 18.73 -2.20 7.75
C PRO A 102 18.69 -0.75 8.26
N VAL A 103 19.85 -0.20 8.63
CA VAL A 103 19.97 1.13 9.23
C VAL A 103 19.50 2.26 8.31
N GLU A 104 19.64 2.09 7.01
CA GLU A 104 19.25 3.08 6.00
C GLU A 104 17.72 3.21 5.85
N LYS A 105 16.95 2.27 6.42
CA LYS A 105 15.49 2.31 6.46
C LYS A 105 14.93 3.05 7.69
N VAL A 106 15.78 3.44 8.65
CA VAL A 106 15.33 4.13 9.87
C VAL A 106 15.61 5.63 9.87
N VAL A 107 14.66 6.41 10.34
CA VAL A 107 14.78 7.87 10.47
C VAL A 107 14.92 8.27 11.95
N PRO A 108 15.67 9.35 12.25
CA PRO A 108 15.76 9.84 13.62
C PRO A 108 14.43 10.42 14.09
N VAL A 109 14.04 10.14 15.32
CA VAL A 109 12.89 10.80 15.97
C VAL A 109 13.41 12.01 16.75
N PRO A 110 12.86 13.22 16.55
CA PRO A 110 13.25 14.38 17.34
C PRO A 110 13.03 14.12 18.84
N PRO A 111 13.98 14.47 19.73
CA PRO A 111 13.83 14.25 21.18
C PRO A 111 12.62 14.94 21.80
N SER A 112 12.10 16.00 21.17
CA SER A 112 10.91 16.72 21.59
C SER A 112 9.60 16.00 21.27
N LEU A 113 9.64 14.93 20.47
CA LEU A 113 8.44 14.22 20.03
C LEU A 113 8.26 12.93 20.84
N ASP A 114 7.06 12.76 21.39
CA ASP A 114 6.67 11.54 22.06
C ASP A 114 6.75 10.32 21.09
N PRO A 115 7.39 9.20 21.49
CA PRO A 115 7.52 8.04 20.62
C PRO A 115 6.21 7.42 20.14
N ILE A 116 5.13 7.46 20.94
CA ILE A 116 3.80 6.97 20.54
C ILE A 116 3.24 7.89 19.45
N VAL A 117 3.36 9.21 19.63
CA VAL A 117 2.95 10.19 18.61
C VAL A 117 3.72 9.97 17.31
N ALA A 118 5.04 9.77 17.39
CA ALA A 118 5.88 9.50 16.23
C ALA A 118 5.46 8.19 15.50
N ALA A 119 5.19 7.11 16.23
CA ALA A 119 4.72 5.83 15.67
C ALA A 119 3.31 5.90 15.08
N SER A 120 2.52 6.87 15.53
CA SER A 120 1.16 7.08 15.03
C SER A 120 1.15 7.78 13.67
N VAL A 121 2.16 8.60 13.40
CA VAL A 121 2.14 9.59 12.32
C VAL A 121 3.10 9.27 11.18
N ILE A 122 4.21 8.56 11.39
CA ILE A 122 5.29 8.53 10.40
C ILE A 122 4.87 7.98 9.02
N PHE A 123 4.21 6.82 8.94
CA PHE A 123 3.75 6.24 7.68
C PHE A 123 2.61 7.06 7.06
N LYS A 124 1.64 7.44 7.90
CA LYS A 124 0.42 8.15 7.47
C LYS A 124 0.74 9.59 7.04
N GLY A 125 1.64 10.23 7.75
CA GLY A 125 2.18 11.55 7.50
C GLY A 125 3.04 11.57 6.25
N MET A 126 3.93 10.60 6.03
CA MET A 126 4.68 10.51 4.77
C MET A 126 3.75 10.24 3.58
N THR A 127 2.66 9.50 3.79
CA THR A 127 1.59 9.35 2.79
C THR A 127 0.93 10.70 2.51
N ALA A 128 0.49 11.45 3.54
CA ALA A 128 -0.07 12.79 3.34
C ALA A 128 0.90 13.75 2.64
N HIS A 129 2.19 13.70 3.03
CA HIS A 129 3.29 14.45 2.41
C HIS A 129 3.38 14.17 0.91
N MET A 130 3.52 12.91 0.50
CA MET A 130 3.61 12.60 -0.94
C MET A 130 2.37 13.08 -1.70
N LEU A 131 1.18 12.98 -1.10
CA LEU A 131 -0.07 13.32 -1.76
C LEU A 131 -0.18 14.82 -2.05
N VAL A 132 0.13 15.69 -1.06
CA VAL A 132 0.00 17.15 -1.21
C VAL A 132 1.24 17.86 -1.73
N ARG A 133 2.40 17.22 -1.69
CA ARG A 133 3.68 17.83 -2.11
C ARG A 133 4.17 17.29 -3.46
N ARG A 134 3.87 16.05 -3.81
CA ARG A 134 4.49 15.35 -4.96
C ARG A 134 3.46 14.86 -6.00
N CYS A 135 2.42 14.13 -5.60
CA CYS A 135 1.41 13.61 -6.54
C CYS A 135 0.60 14.74 -7.19
N PHE A 136 0.07 15.62 -6.35
CA PHE A 136 -0.53 16.88 -6.77
C PHE A 136 -0.05 17.94 -5.79
N LYS A 137 0.78 18.87 -6.27
CA LYS A 137 1.32 19.95 -5.45
C LYS A 137 0.18 20.91 -5.10
N VAL A 138 -0.31 20.81 -3.87
CA VAL A 138 -1.39 21.66 -3.37
C VAL A 138 -0.85 23.08 -3.16
N GLU A 139 -1.61 24.06 -3.63
CA GLU A 139 -1.29 25.49 -3.57
C GLU A 139 -2.54 26.27 -3.12
N PRO A 140 -2.36 27.50 -2.60
CA PRO A 140 -3.49 28.32 -2.19
C PRO A 140 -4.53 28.48 -3.30
N GLY A 141 -5.81 28.30 -2.96
CA GLY A 141 -6.92 28.43 -3.89
C GLY A 141 -7.31 27.14 -4.62
N HIS A 142 -6.55 26.05 -4.50
CA HIS A 142 -7.03 24.74 -4.93
C HIS A 142 -8.20 24.26 -4.07
N THR A 143 -9.13 23.53 -4.67
CA THR A 143 -10.18 22.78 -3.97
C THR A 143 -9.85 21.30 -4.02
N VAL A 144 -9.84 20.64 -2.85
CA VAL A 144 -9.48 19.22 -2.72
C VAL A 144 -10.64 18.43 -2.14
N LEU A 145 -10.90 17.25 -2.71
CA LEU A 145 -11.82 16.26 -2.12
C LEU A 145 -10.99 15.16 -1.44
N VAL A 146 -11.26 14.89 -0.17
CA VAL A 146 -10.61 13.85 0.62
C VAL A 146 -11.65 12.84 1.08
N HIS A 147 -11.56 11.61 0.59
CA HIS A 147 -12.38 10.52 1.11
C HIS A 147 -11.83 9.99 2.44
N ALA A 148 -12.73 9.47 3.27
CA ALA A 148 -12.41 8.98 4.61
C ALA A 148 -11.66 10.03 5.46
N ALA A 149 -12.16 11.27 5.46
CA ALA A 149 -11.47 12.44 6.02
C ALA A 149 -11.14 12.35 7.52
N ALA A 150 -11.84 11.51 8.29
CA ALA A 150 -11.57 11.26 9.71
C ALA A 150 -10.67 10.02 9.97
N GLY A 151 -10.20 9.34 8.91
CA GLY A 151 -9.28 8.21 9.02
C GLY A 151 -7.84 8.64 9.29
N GLY A 152 -6.93 7.68 9.48
CA GLY A 152 -5.54 7.95 9.84
C GLY A 152 -4.80 8.88 8.86
N VAL A 153 -4.87 8.59 7.54
CA VAL A 153 -4.28 9.47 6.52
C VAL A 153 -5.18 10.68 6.26
N GLY A 154 -6.49 10.48 6.13
CA GLY A 154 -7.46 11.54 5.81
C GLY A 154 -7.39 12.72 6.78
N SER A 155 -7.26 12.44 8.09
CA SER A 155 -7.17 13.46 9.14
C SER A 155 -5.93 14.34 8.99
N LEU A 156 -4.76 13.74 8.68
CA LEU A 156 -3.51 14.47 8.45
C LEU A 156 -3.55 15.23 7.12
N LEU A 157 -4.14 14.62 6.09
CA LEU A 157 -4.26 15.18 4.76
C LEU A 157 -5.13 16.43 4.74
N CYS A 158 -6.26 16.42 5.46
CA CYS A 158 -7.12 17.59 5.60
C CYS A 158 -6.40 18.75 6.27
N GLN A 159 -5.66 18.47 7.37
CA GLN A 159 -4.91 19.49 8.10
C GLN A 159 -3.83 20.11 7.20
N TRP A 160 -3.08 19.28 6.49
CA TRP A 160 -1.99 19.75 5.65
C TRP A 160 -2.49 20.52 4.42
N ALA A 161 -3.52 20.02 3.73
CA ALA A 161 -4.10 20.72 2.58
C ALA A 161 -4.69 22.07 2.99
N ASN A 162 -5.37 22.15 4.13
CA ASN A 162 -5.86 23.41 4.69
C ASN A 162 -4.70 24.36 5.03
N ALA A 163 -3.64 23.88 5.69
CA ALA A 163 -2.46 24.68 6.01
C ALA A 163 -1.73 25.21 4.77
N LEU A 164 -1.84 24.52 3.63
CA LEU A 164 -1.34 24.97 2.32
C LEU A 164 -2.28 25.96 1.61
N GLY A 165 -3.42 26.30 2.20
CA GLY A 165 -4.38 27.28 1.67
C GLY A 165 -5.41 26.71 0.70
N ALA A 166 -5.61 25.39 0.68
CA ALA A 166 -6.66 24.77 -0.12
C ALA A 166 -8.02 24.78 0.60
N THR A 167 -9.10 24.81 -0.19
CA THR A 167 -10.45 24.53 0.30
C THR A 167 -10.64 23.02 0.35
N VAL A 168 -10.84 22.48 1.56
CA VAL A 168 -10.93 21.03 1.79
C VAL A 168 -12.38 20.60 1.91
N ILE A 169 -12.79 19.66 1.06
CA ILE A 169 -14.06 18.94 1.13
C ILE A 169 -13.76 17.52 1.61
N GLY A 170 -14.33 17.08 2.72
CA GLY A 170 -14.12 15.75 3.29
C GLY A 170 -15.37 14.89 3.26
N THR A 171 -15.26 13.60 2.95
CA THR A 171 -16.36 12.64 3.14
C THR A 171 -16.16 11.76 4.37
N VAL A 172 -17.24 11.54 5.12
CA VAL A 172 -17.26 10.78 6.38
C VAL A 172 -18.54 9.98 6.54
N SER A 173 -18.52 9.02 7.48
CA SER A 173 -19.60 8.04 7.64
C SER A 173 -20.47 8.22 8.89
N THR A 174 -20.06 9.07 9.84
CA THR A 174 -20.77 9.31 11.11
C THR A 174 -20.61 10.76 11.55
N THR A 175 -21.51 11.23 12.39
CA THR A 175 -21.55 12.58 12.95
C THR A 175 -20.29 12.92 13.76
N GLU A 176 -19.75 11.95 14.50
CA GLU A 176 -18.53 12.11 15.30
C GLU A 176 -17.33 12.32 14.37
N LYS A 177 -17.26 11.54 13.28
CA LYS A 177 -16.24 11.70 12.24
C LYS A 177 -16.39 13.03 11.51
N ALA A 178 -17.61 13.54 11.36
CA ALA A 178 -17.84 14.85 10.77
C ALA A 178 -17.31 15.99 11.63
N ALA A 179 -17.56 15.94 12.94
CA ALA A 179 -17.01 16.90 13.89
C ALA A 179 -15.47 16.88 13.85
N GLN A 180 -14.87 15.69 13.88
CA GLN A 180 -13.42 15.55 13.76
C GLN A 180 -12.88 16.13 12.44
N ALA A 181 -13.46 15.77 11.30
CA ALA A 181 -13.00 16.25 10.00
C ALA A 181 -13.03 17.78 9.90
N LYS A 182 -14.05 18.43 10.49
CA LYS A 182 -14.14 19.89 10.58
C LYS A 182 -12.99 20.49 11.42
N GLU A 183 -12.70 19.91 12.59
CA GLU A 183 -11.55 20.33 13.41
C GLU A 183 -10.21 20.11 12.70
N ASP A 184 -10.13 19.10 11.84
CA ASP A 184 -8.95 18.75 11.04
C ASP A 184 -8.83 19.60 9.76
N GLY A 185 -9.66 20.64 9.58
CA GLY A 185 -9.51 21.62 8.51
C GLY A 185 -10.39 21.40 7.29
N CYS A 186 -11.34 20.46 7.32
CA CYS A 186 -12.39 20.40 6.31
C CYS A 186 -13.28 21.66 6.39
N HIS A 187 -13.33 22.40 5.29
CA HIS A 187 -14.23 23.54 5.12
C HIS A 187 -15.66 23.06 4.88
N HIS A 188 -15.78 21.94 4.16
CA HIS A 188 -17.04 21.27 3.91
C HIS A 188 -16.90 19.79 4.26
N VAL A 189 -17.89 19.26 4.97
CA VAL A 189 -17.94 17.85 5.35
C VAL A 189 -19.24 17.27 4.80
N ILE A 190 -19.12 16.12 4.13
CA ILE A 190 -20.24 15.42 3.52
C ILE A 190 -20.41 14.08 4.23
N MET A 191 -21.62 13.85 4.74
CA MET A 191 -22.03 12.60 5.36
C MET A 191 -22.50 11.64 4.27
N TYR A 192 -21.60 10.86 3.67
CA TYR A 192 -21.89 10.10 2.44
C TYR A 192 -22.94 8.97 2.61
N LYS A 193 -23.33 8.64 3.84
CA LYS A 193 -24.43 7.70 4.11
C LYS A 193 -25.81 8.36 4.03
N GLU A 194 -25.86 9.67 4.13
CA GLU A 194 -27.08 10.48 4.17
C GLU A 194 -27.22 11.37 2.92
N GLU A 195 -26.08 11.75 2.34
CA GLU A 195 -25.99 12.66 1.21
C GLU A 195 -25.28 11.99 0.03
N ASP A 196 -25.72 12.30 -1.19
CA ASP A 196 -24.98 11.99 -2.41
C ASP A 196 -23.77 12.93 -2.54
N PHE A 197 -22.55 12.39 -2.39
CA PHE A 197 -21.37 13.24 -2.32
C PHE A 197 -21.06 13.96 -3.63
N GLU A 198 -21.41 13.38 -4.78
CA GLU A 198 -21.21 14.01 -6.09
C GLU A 198 -22.02 15.29 -6.20
N THR A 199 -23.32 15.23 -5.89
CA THR A 199 -24.22 16.37 -5.87
C THR A 199 -23.71 17.44 -4.91
N ARG A 200 -23.30 17.05 -3.69
CA ARG A 200 -22.81 18.00 -2.69
C ARG A 200 -21.50 18.66 -3.12
N VAL A 201 -20.55 17.92 -3.70
CA VAL A 201 -19.31 18.50 -4.24
C VAL A 201 -19.63 19.48 -5.37
N ASN A 202 -20.54 19.12 -6.28
CA ASN A 202 -20.97 19.99 -7.37
C ASN A 202 -21.57 21.31 -6.85
N GLU A 203 -22.42 21.26 -5.82
CA GLU A 203 -22.95 22.46 -5.18
C GLU A 203 -21.86 23.30 -4.50
N LYS A 204 -20.97 22.69 -3.71
CA LYS A 204 -19.90 23.41 -3.01
C LYS A 204 -18.90 24.06 -3.97
N THR A 205 -18.74 23.48 -5.16
CA THR A 205 -17.85 24.01 -6.20
C THR A 205 -18.58 24.86 -7.25
N SER A 206 -19.89 25.10 -7.08
CA SER A 206 -20.72 25.85 -8.05
C SER A 206 -20.60 25.28 -9.48
N GLY A 207 -20.60 23.96 -9.62
CA GLY A 207 -20.51 23.27 -10.90
C GLY A 207 -19.10 23.12 -11.47
N LYS A 208 -18.07 23.69 -10.82
CA LYS A 208 -16.71 23.70 -11.38
C LYS A 208 -15.97 22.37 -11.18
N GLY A 209 -16.32 21.61 -10.15
CA GLY A 209 -15.56 20.44 -9.71
C GLY A 209 -14.29 20.81 -8.92
N VAL A 210 -13.58 19.80 -8.43
CA VAL A 210 -12.37 19.94 -7.60
C VAL A 210 -11.09 19.78 -8.42
N ASP A 211 -10.00 20.37 -7.96
CA ASP A 211 -8.68 20.28 -8.59
C ASP A 211 -8.09 18.86 -8.48
N VAL A 212 -8.26 18.25 -7.31
CA VAL A 212 -7.76 16.91 -7.00
C VAL A 212 -8.74 16.17 -6.09
N VAL A 213 -8.90 14.87 -6.35
CA VAL A 213 -9.52 13.92 -5.44
C VAL A 213 -8.44 13.00 -4.89
N TYR A 214 -8.38 12.89 -3.57
CA TYR A 214 -7.57 11.90 -2.86
C TYR A 214 -8.47 10.76 -2.38
N ASP A 215 -8.41 9.63 -3.07
CA ASP A 215 -9.29 8.48 -2.86
C ASP A 215 -8.55 7.28 -2.26
N SER A 216 -8.81 7.02 -0.97
CA SER A 216 -8.34 5.82 -0.27
C SER A 216 -9.37 4.69 -0.21
N VAL A 217 -10.60 4.95 -0.64
CA VAL A 217 -11.73 4.04 -0.45
C VAL A 217 -11.79 3.05 -1.61
N GLY A 218 -11.63 3.52 -2.85
CA GLY A 218 -11.58 2.67 -4.02
C GLY A 218 -12.98 2.38 -4.58
N LYS A 219 -13.36 1.10 -4.64
CA LYS A 219 -14.53 0.62 -5.39
C LYS A 219 -15.80 1.46 -5.23
N ASP A 220 -16.14 1.88 -4.00
CA ASP A 220 -17.43 2.51 -3.71
C ASP A 220 -17.47 4.00 -4.11
N THR A 221 -16.31 4.63 -4.28
CA THR A 221 -16.19 6.08 -4.52
C THR A 221 -15.59 6.42 -5.89
N PHE A 222 -14.90 5.46 -6.53
CA PHE A 222 -14.03 5.74 -7.67
C PHE A 222 -14.70 6.48 -8.83
N GLN A 223 -15.90 6.06 -9.24
CA GLN A 223 -16.61 6.69 -10.36
C GLN A 223 -17.11 8.10 -9.99
N GLY A 224 -17.68 8.27 -8.80
CA GLY A 224 -18.09 9.60 -8.33
C GLY A 224 -16.91 10.54 -8.10
N SER A 225 -15.76 10.02 -7.69
CA SER A 225 -14.49 10.77 -7.62
C SER A 225 -14.13 11.35 -8.99
N LEU A 226 -14.20 10.55 -10.07
CA LEU A 226 -13.95 11.04 -11.43
C LEU A 226 -14.98 12.10 -11.86
N ALA A 227 -16.26 11.90 -11.52
CA ALA A 227 -17.33 12.86 -11.82
C ALA A 227 -17.12 14.21 -11.10
N CYS A 228 -16.59 14.20 -9.88
CA CYS A 228 -16.32 15.39 -9.06
C CYS A 228 -15.17 16.26 -9.59
N LEU A 229 -14.31 15.75 -10.46
CA LEU A 229 -13.15 16.50 -10.96
C LEU A 229 -13.54 17.62 -11.92
N LYS A 230 -12.80 18.73 -11.85
CA LYS A 230 -12.83 19.78 -12.88
C LYS A 230 -12.14 19.30 -14.16
N SER A 231 -12.25 20.08 -15.25
CA SER A 231 -11.43 19.86 -16.44
C SER A 231 -9.94 19.89 -16.10
N ARG A 232 -9.20 18.85 -16.52
CA ARG A 232 -7.80 18.60 -16.20
C ARG A 232 -7.51 18.39 -14.70
N GLY A 233 -8.51 17.92 -13.96
CA GLY A 233 -8.36 17.54 -12.56
C GLY A 233 -7.57 16.24 -12.37
N TYR A 234 -7.09 16.02 -11.14
CA TYR A 234 -6.27 14.88 -10.74
C TYR A 234 -7.05 13.88 -9.88
N MET A 235 -7.16 12.64 -10.35
CA MET A 235 -7.57 11.50 -9.53
C MET A 235 -6.33 10.84 -8.93
N VAL A 236 -6.14 10.99 -7.63
CA VAL A 236 -5.08 10.30 -6.87
C VAL A 236 -5.70 9.17 -6.09
N SER A 237 -5.72 7.98 -6.69
CA SER A 237 -6.14 6.75 -6.04
C SER A 237 -4.96 6.18 -5.25
N TYR A 238 -5.08 6.04 -3.93
CA TYR A 238 -3.95 5.59 -3.08
C TYR A 238 -4.34 4.54 -2.02
N GLY A 239 -5.61 4.13 -1.99
CA GLY A 239 -6.11 3.05 -1.15
C GLY A 239 -7.26 2.30 -1.79
N GLN A 240 -7.71 1.22 -1.16
CA GLN A 240 -8.81 0.38 -1.68
C GLN A 240 -9.60 -0.24 -0.51
N SER A 241 -9.95 0.55 0.50
CA SER A 241 -10.59 0.04 1.71
C SER A 241 -11.96 -0.63 1.48
N SER A 242 -12.68 -0.26 0.41
CA SER A 242 -13.92 -0.93 0.00
C SER A 242 -13.73 -1.97 -1.12
N GLY A 243 -12.49 -2.15 -1.58
CA GLY A 243 -12.16 -3.06 -2.66
C GLY A 243 -11.53 -2.37 -3.87
N LEU A 244 -11.07 -3.19 -4.81
CA LEU A 244 -10.48 -2.73 -6.07
C LEU A 244 -11.57 -2.09 -6.95
N PRO A 245 -11.36 -0.88 -7.48
CA PRO A 245 -12.21 -0.32 -8.52
C PRO A 245 -12.26 -1.22 -9.77
N ASP A 246 -13.39 -1.19 -10.49
CA ASP A 246 -13.50 -1.87 -11.77
C ASP A 246 -12.52 -1.25 -12.81
N PRO A 247 -12.11 -2.01 -13.85
CA PRO A 247 -11.25 -1.48 -14.91
C PRO A 247 -11.84 -0.22 -15.55
N LEU A 248 -11.03 0.83 -15.67
CA LEU A 248 -11.44 2.12 -16.23
C LEU A 248 -11.08 2.21 -17.72
N PRO A 249 -12.05 2.34 -18.63
CA PRO A 249 -11.80 2.69 -20.03
C PRO A 249 -11.12 4.07 -20.14
N MET A 250 -10.02 4.16 -20.88
CA MET A 250 -9.27 5.42 -21.05
C MET A 250 -10.11 6.56 -21.66
N THR A 251 -11.17 6.24 -22.40
CA THR A 251 -12.12 7.21 -22.94
C THR A 251 -12.86 7.99 -21.86
N GLU A 252 -13.05 7.43 -20.67
CA GLU A 252 -13.68 8.14 -19.54
C GLU A 252 -12.81 9.29 -19.04
N LEU A 253 -11.47 9.12 -19.04
CA LEU A 253 -10.55 10.21 -18.69
C LEU A 253 -10.58 11.33 -19.74
N ALA A 254 -10.83 11.01 -21.00
CA ALA A 254 -10.83 11.99 -22.10
C ALA A 254 -11.96 13.02 -21.99
N VAL A 255 -13.08 12.69 -21.34
CA VAL A 255 -14.26 13.58 -21.16
C VAL A 255 -13.88 14.92 -20.54
N LYS A 256 -12.92 14.91 -19.60
CA LYS A 256 -12.41 16.11 -18.92
C LYS A 256 -10.89 16.25 -19.03
N SER A 257 -10.22 15.45 -19.85
CA SER A 257 -8.75 15.36 -19.93
C SER A 257 -8.10 15.13 -18.56
N LEU A 258 -8.66 14.19 -17.80
CA LEU A 258 -8.27 13.92 -16.42
C LEU A 258 -6.89 13.26 -16.32
N PHE A 259 -6.20 13.53 -15.22
CA PHE A 259 -5.03 12.77 -14.80
C PHE A 259 -5.46 11.71 -13.80
N LEU A 260 -4.93 10.49 -13.93
CA LEU A 260 -5.15 9.40 -12.98
C LEU A 260 -3.81 8.81 -12.56
N THR A 261 -3.62 8.62 -11.25
CA THR A 261 -2.47 7.90 -10.70
C THR A 261 -2.89 6.93 -9.60
N ARG A 262 -2.20 5.78 -9.55
CA ARG A 262 -2.24 4.84 -8.43
C ARG A 262 -0.95 4.99 -7.62
N ALA A 263 -0.96 5.90 -6.65
CA ALA A 263 0.25 6.29 -5.93
C ALA A 263 0.53 5.37 -4.73
N THR A 264 1.81 5.16 -4.41
CA THR A 264 2.24 4.39 -3.24
C THR A 264 3.44 5.03 -2.56
N VAL A 265 3.41 5.13 -1.22
CA VAL A 265 4.46 5.79 -0.42
C VAL A 265 5.83 5.15 -0.59
N TYR A 266 5.88 3.84 -0.89
CA TYR A 266 7.12 3.12 -1.13
C TYR A 266 7.94 3.74 -2.28
N SER A 267 7.28 4.21 -3.35
CA SER A 267 7.93 4.84 -4.51
C SER A 267 8.39 6.28 -4.25
N TYR A 268 7.82 6.96 -3.24
CA TYR A 268 8.18 8.34 -2.87
C TYR A 268 9.14 8.40 -1.67
N THR A 269 9.57 7.25 -1.16
CA THR A 269 10.54 7.10 -0.06
C THR A 269 11.59 6.04 -0.40
N ALA A 270 11.86 5.86 -1.69
CA ALA A 270 12.72 4.80 -2.19
C ALA A 270 14.20 5.08 -1.87
N THR A 271 14.62 6.34 -1.99
CA THR A 271 15.97 6.78 -1.65
C THR A 271 16.08 7.24 -0.20
N ARG A 272 17.30 7.25 0.34
CA ARG A 272 17.57 7.71 1.70
C ARG A 272 17.19 9.19 1.90
N ASP A 273 17.50 10.02 0.90
CA ASP A 273 17.24 11.46 0.97
C ASP A 273 15.74 11.75 0.94
N GLU A 274 14.98 11.09 0.07
CA GLU A 274 13.52 11.23 0.03
C GLU A 274 12.85 10.77 1.34
N LEU A 275 13.32 9.66 1.91
CA LEU A 275 12.83 9.16 3.19
C LEU A 275 13.09 10.18 4.32
N LEU A 276 14.31 10.75 4.37
CA LEU A 276 14.67 11.75 5.38
C LEU A 276 13.94 13.08 5.18
N GLU A 277 13.76 13.53 3.94
CA GLU A 277 13.00 14.74 3.58
C GLU A 277 11.54 14.59 4.06
N ALA A 278 10.87 13.51 3.65
CA ALA A 278 9.48 13.28 4.00
C ALA A 278 9.27 13.13 5.51
N ALA A 279 10.10 12.31 6.19
CA ALA A 279 10.01 12.14 7.64
C ALA A 279 10.32 13.44 8.40
N GLY A 280 11.32 14.20 7.94
CA GLY A 280 11.72 15.47 8.54
C GLY A 280 10.62 16.52 8.46
N GLU A 281 9.97 16.68 7.30
CA GLU A 281 8.86 17.62 7.13
C GLU A 281 7.63 17.20 7.96
N VAL A 282 7.32 15.89 7.99
CA VAL A 282 6.24 15.36 8.84
C VAL A 282 6.46 15.68 10.31
N PHE A 283 7.64 15.36 10.86
CA PHE A 283 7.92 15.62 12.27
C PHE A 283 7.99 17.13 12.58
N SER A 284 8.49 17.94 11.65
CA SER A 284 8.49 19.40 11.80
C SER A 284 7.08 19.98 11.84
N ASN A 285 6.17 19.46 11.01
CA ASN A 285 4.77 19.88 11.01
C ASN A 285 4.01 19.42 12.25
N VAL A 286 4.37 18.27 12.83
CA VAL A 286 3.85 17.85 14.13
C VAL A 286 4.37 18.76 15.25
N ALA A 287 5.68 19.04 15.28
CA ALA A 287 6.30 19.88 16.30
C ALA A 287 5.79 21.34 16.28
N SER A 288 5.47 21.87 15.10
CA SER A 288 4.89 23.21 14.93
C SER A 288 3.37 23.28 15.14
N GLY A 289 2.70 22.14 15.32
CA GLY A 289 1.26 22.07 15.52
C GLY A 289 0.41 22.17 14.25
N ILE A 290 1.03 22.20 13.06
CA ILE A 290 0.34 22.10 11.77
C ILE A 290 -0.38 20.76 11.65
N LEU A 291 0.28 19.67 12.08
CA LEU A 291 -0.28 18.33 12.13
C LEU A 291 -0.52 17.92 13.58
N ARG A 292 -1.79 17.83 13.97
CA ARG A 292 -2.21 17.25 15.25
C ARG A 292 -2.54 15.77 15.05
N VAL A 293 -1.84 14.93 15.80
CA VAL A 293 -1.97 13.47 15.72
C VAL A 293 -3.03 13.00 16.72
N ARG A 294 -4.16 12.48 16.21
CA ARG A 294 -5.22 11.90 17.04
C ARG A 294 -4.99 10.41 17.24
N ILE A 295 -4.79 10.00 18.49
CA ILE A 295 -4.58 8.62 18.89
C ILE A 295 -5.79 8.20 19.72
N ASN A 296 -6.88 7.90 19.03
CA ASN A 296 -8.16 7.57 19.68
C ASN A 296 -8.24 6.10 20.10
N HIS A 297 -7.34 5.26 19.58
CA HIS A 297 -7.35 3.82 19.81
C HIS A 297 -5.94 3.31 20.09
N LYS A 298 -5.79 2.63 21.24
CA LYS A 298 -4.58 1.94 21.64
C LYS A 298 -4.94 0.51 22.00
N TYR A 299 -4.21 -0.45 21.46
CA TYR A 299 -4.36 -1.87 21.77
C TYR A 299 -3.02 -2.44 22.23
N PRO A 300 -2.99 -3.42 23.14
CA PRO A 300 -1.79 -4.23 23.31
C PRO A 300 -1.51 -5.00 22.02
N LEU A 301 -0.23 -5.24 21.71
CA LEU A 301 0.18 -5.94 20.48
C LEU A 301 -0.43 -7.34 20.39
N SER A 302 -0.56 -8.05 21.51
CA SER A 302 -1.23 -9.35 21.59
C SER A 302 -2.70 -9.32 21.12
N GLN A 303 -3.38 -8.17 21.13
CA GLN A 303 -4.78 -7.99 20.72
C GLN A 303 -4.93 -7.40 19.31
N VAL A 304 -3.90 -7.48 18.47
CA VAL A 304 -3.93 -6.92 17.12
C VAL A 304 -5.06 -7.45 16.24
N ALA A 305 -5.56 -8.67 16.49
CA ALA A 305 -6.71 -9.21 15.78
C ALA A 305 -7.95 -8.33 15.99
N GLN A 306 -8.23 -7.92 17.22
CA GLN A 306 -9.32 -6.99 17.53
C GLN A 306 -9.11 -5.63 16.88
N ALA A 307 -7.87 -5.14 16.89
CA ALA A 307 -7.53 -3.86 16.26
C ALA A 307 -7.78 -3.89 14.74
N HIS A 308 -7.48 -5.02 14.07
CA HIS A 308 -7.80 -5.23 12.67
C HIS A 308 -9.32 -5.31 12.42
N GLU A 309 -10.07 -6.03 13.27
CA GLU A 309 -11.53 -6.08 13.18
C GLU A 309 -12.18 -4.69 13.28
N ASP A 310 -11.72 -3.88 14.23
CA ASP A 310 -12.26 -2.53 14.43
C ASP A 310 -11.90 -1.60 13.27
N LEU A 311 -10.69 -1.74 12.71
CA LEU A 311 -10.26 -0.99 11.52
C LEU A 311 -11.10 -1.35 10.29
N GLU A 312 -11.25 -2.65 10.00
CA GLU A 312 -12.05 -3.14 8.87
C GLU A 312 -13.54 -2.83 9.04
N GLY A 313 -14.04 -2.90 10.28
CA GLY A 313 -15.40 -2.53 10.67
C GLY A 313 -15.68 -1.02 10.68
N ARG A 314 -14.71 -0.19 10.27
CA ARG A 314 -14.80 1.28 10.23
C ARG A 314 -15.14 1.90 11.60
N LYS A 315 -14.82 1.22 12.71
CA LYS A 315 -15.06 1.67 14.09
C LYS A 315 -13.96 2.59 14.60
N THR A 316 -12.88 2.76 13.85
CA THR A 316 -11.75 3.60 14.22
C THR A 316 -11.83 5.01 13.62
N SER A 317 -11.12 5.94 14.26
CA SER A 317 -10.91 7.31 13.80
C SER A 317 -9.49 7.76 14.17
N GLY A 318 -8.90 8.63 13.33
CA GLY A 318 -7.50 9.02 13.49
C GLY A 318 -6.54 7.83 13.36
N SER A 319 -5.44 7.88 14.11
CA SER A 319 -4.42 6.84 14.13
C SER A 319 -4.73 5.78 15.19
N VAL A 320 -4.45 4.52 14.84
CA VAL A 320 -4.50 3.38 15.77
C VAL A 320 -3.07 2.94 16.06
N VAL A 321 -2.79 2.67 17.34
CA VAL A 321 -1.45 2.28 17.80
C VAL A 321 -1.53 0.98 18.57
N LEU A 322 -0.59 0.10 18.28
CA LEU A 322 -0.33 -1.10 19.05
C LEU A 322 0.85 -0.83 19.99
N ILE A 323 0.71 -1.23 21.25
CA ILE A 323 1.74 -1.08 22.26
C ILE A 323 2.22 -2.48 22.64
N PRO A 324 3.53 -2.79 22.57
CA PRO A 324 4.05 -4.06 23.06
C PRO A 324 3.62 -4.30 24.52
N ASP A 325 3.15 -5.50 24.84
CA ASP A 325 2.44 -5.80 26.08
C ASP A 325 3.22 -5.43 27.36
N GLY A 326 4.54 -5.74 27.41
CA GLY A 326 5.38 -5.36 28.56
C GLY A 326 5.53 -3.85 28.76
N VAL A 327 5.29 -3.05 27.71
CA VAL A 327 5.23 -1.58 27.77
C VAL A 327 3.82 -1.10 28.15
N PHE A 328 2.77 -1.82 27.70
CA PHE A 328 1.37 -1.46 27.93
C PHE A 328 0.98 -1.49 29.42
N GLU A 329 1.50 -2.44 30.19
CA GLU A 329 1.27 -2.54 31.65
C GLU A 329 1.82 -1.32 32.43
N HIS A 330 2.91 -0.71 31.96
CA HIS A 330 3.48 0.51 32.55
C HIS A 330 2.61 1.75 32.25
N TYR A 331 1.94 1.79 31.09
CA TYR A 331 1.02 2.88 30.75
C TYR A 331 -0.28 2.85 31.56
N GLN A 332 -0.80 1.67 31.89
CA GLN A 332 -2.00 1.56 32.74
C GLN A 332 -1.73 1.96 34.19
N THR A 333 -0.51 1.73 34.69
CA THR A 333 -0.13 2.05 36.07
C THR A 333 0.16 3.55 36.27
N GLU A 334 0.75 4.25 35.29
CA GLU A 334 0.96 5.71 35.35
C GLU A 334 -0.35 6.52 35.28
N PHE A 335 -1.35 6.06 34.53
CA PHE A 335 -2.67 6.69 34.48
C PHE A 335 -3.46 6.55 35.80
N ASN A 336 -3.25 5.46 36.54
CA ASN A 336 -3.92 5.23 37.82
C ASN A 336 -3.31 6.03 39.00
N HIS A 337 -2.11 6.62 38.84
CA HIS A 337 -1.46 7.42 39.88
C HIS A 337 -1.57 8.94 39.70
N SER A 338 -2.20 9.42 38.63
CA SER A 338 -2.28 10.85 38.29
C SER A 338 -3.69 11.46 38.32
N TYR A 339 -4.61 10.91 39.14
CA TYR A 339 -5.87 11.58 39.47
C TYR A 339 -6.19 11.53 40.97
N HIS A 340 -5.82 12.60 41.68
CA HIS A 340 -6.42 12.97 42.96
C HIS A 340 -7.13 14.31 42.73
N PRO A 341 -8.47 14.36 42.58
CA PRO A 341 -9.15 15.63 42.38
C PRO A 341 -9.39 16.31 43.73
N LEU A 342 -8.72 17.44 43.95
CA LEU A 342 -9.08 18.40 44.98
C LEU A 342 -10.07 19.41 44.39
N PHE A 343 -11.27 19.42 44.99
CA PHE A 343 -12.39 20.37 44.90
C PHE A 343 -13.55 20.13 43.91
N PRO A 344 -14.80 20.42 44.33
CA PRO A 344 -16.02 19.77 43.83
C PRO A 344 -17.07 20.71 43.20
N PHE A 345 -18.14 20.08 42.67
CA PHE A 345 -19.50 20.56 42.35
C PHE A 345 -19.82 21.00 40.89
N PRO A 346 -21.11 20.91 40.45
CA PRO A 346 -22.18 19.96 40.86
C PRO A 346 -23.00 19.34 39.70
N ALA A 347 -23.46 18.10 39.97
CA ALA A 347 -24.77 17.50 39.72
C ALA A 347 -25.52 17.76 38.39
N TRP A 348 -25.68 16.70 37.58
CA TRP A 348 -26.91 16.40 36.85
C TRP A 348 -27.26 14.93 37.08
N ASP A 349 -28.34 14.73 37.82
CA ASP A 349 -29.05 13.46 37.99
C ASP A 349 -30.52 13.70 37.58
N SER A 350 -31.20 12.66 37.12
CA SER A 350 -32.59 12.56 36.62
C SER A 350 -32.70 12.32 35.11
N PHE A 351 -32.86 11.07 34.70
CA PHE A 351 -34.17 10.54 34.27
C PHE A 351 -34.04 9.09 33.81
N ASN A 352 -34.33 8.16 34.73
CA ASN A 352 -34.68 6.78 34.42
C ASN A 352 -36.20 6.65 34.53
N ARG A 353 -36.83 6.07 33.49
CA ARG A 353 -38.18 5.46 33.37
C ARG A 353 -39.01 6.03 32.21
N ILE A 354 -39.21 5.21 31.19
CA ILE A 354 -40.50 4.65 30.74
C ILE A 354 -40.25 4.03 29.35
N LEU A 355 -40.38 2.71 29.23
CA LEU A 355 -40.90 2.07 28.02
C LEU A 355 -41.44 0.68 28.39
N PHE A 356 -42.73 0.53 28.14
CA PHE A 356 -43.56 -0.63 28.43
C PHE A 356 -43.78 -1.39 27.12
N LEU A 357 -43.65 -2.72 27.20
CA LEU A 357 -44.31 -3.80 26.45
C LEU A 357 -44.65 -3.61 24.95
N LEU A 358 -44.14 -4.53 24.12
CA LEU A 358 -44.93 -5.34 23.19
C LEU A 358 -44.20 -6.69 22.93
N GLU A 359 -44.99 -7.76 22.91
CA GLU A 359 -44.61 -9.19 22.87
C GLU A 359 -44.31 -9.74 21.45
N ILE A 360 -43.21 -10.53 21.32
CA ILE A 360 -42.97 -11.89 20.69
C ILE A 360 -43.62 -12.16 19.28
N PRO A 361 -43.01 -12.88 18.27
CA PRO A 361 -42.20 -14.09 18.45
C PRO A 361 -41.03 -14.45 17.49
N SER A 362 -40.33 -15.49 17.94
CA SER A 362 -39.24 -16.31 17.39
C SER A 362 -39.33 -16.74 15.92
N VAL A 363 -38.18 -16.78 15.24
CA VAL A 363 -37.98 -17.49 13.97
C VAL A 363 -36.92 -18.59 14.11
N ASP A 364 -37.28 -19.71 13.51
CA ASP A 364 -36.77 -21.07 13.56
C ASP A 364 -35.45 -21.27 12.76
N ILE A 365 -34.39 -21.69 13.45
CA ILE A 365 -33.02 -21.85 12.92
C ILE A 365 -32.83 -23.17 12.14
N ASP A 366 -33.81 -24.08 12.16
CA ASP A 366 -33.68 -25.41 11.54
C ASP A 366 -34.19 -25.49 10.08
N LYS A 367 -34.60 -24.36 9.48
CA LYS A 367 -35.03 -24.28 8.07
C LYS A 367 -34.03 -23.64 7.10
N ALA A 368 -32.88 -23.15 7.57
CA ALA A 368 -31.82 -22.61 6.72
C ALA A 368 -30.72 -23.64 6.35
N THR A 369 -30.75 -24.83 6.96
CA THR A 369 -29.71 -25.87 6.85
C THR A 369 -30.02 -26.99 5.84
N ALA A 370 -31.09 -26.87 5.05
CA ALA A 370 -31.46 -27.88 4.05
C ALA A 370 -31.27 -27.45 2.57
N ALA A 371 -30.93 -26.19 2.29
CA ALA A 371 -30.70 -25.70 0.92
C ALA A 371 -29.20 -25.60 0.53
N ALA A 372 -28.28 -25.67 1.51
CA ALA A 372 -26.84 -25.59 1.28
C ALA A 372 -26.18 -26.95 0.95
N ALA A 373 -26.89 -28.06 1.12
CA ALA A 373 -26.35 -29.42 0.94
C ALA A 373 -26.59 -30.03 -0.47
N ALA A 374 -27.35 -29.36 -1.35
CA ALA A 374 -27.73 -29.90 -2.66
C ALA A 374 -26.98 -29.29 -3.87
N ALA A 375 -26.24 -28.19 -3.70
CA ALA A 375 -25.42 -27.60 -4.78
C ALA A 375 -23.95 -28.06 -4.76
N ALA A 376 -23.51 -28.72 -3.69
CA ALA A 376 -22.12 -29.18 -3.49
C ALA A 376 -21.82 -30.57 -4.07
N ALA A 377 -22.79 -31.22 -4.73
CA ALA A 377 -22.68 -32.61 -5.20
C ALA A 377 -22.77 -32.79 -6.73
N ALA A 378 -22.48 -31.73 -7.51
CA ALA A 378 -22.37 -31.81 -8.96
C ALA A 378 -21.27 -30.89 -9.50
N LEU A 379 -20.02 -31.18 -9.17
CA LEU A 379 -18.85 -31.18 -10.07
C LEU A 379 -17.57 -31.29 -9.23
N LYS A 380 -17.14 -32.52 -8.93
CA LYS A 380 -15.73 -32.83 -8.64
C LYS A 380 -15.37 -34.20 -9.22
N ALA A 381 -14.16 -34.25 -9.77
CA ALA A 381 -13.44 -35.33 -10.47
C ALA A 381 -13.72 -35.37 -12.00
N THR A 382 -12.74 -35.27 -12.92
CA THR A 382 -11.30 -35.59 -12.83
C THR A 382 -10.52 -34.98 -14.01
N LEU A 383 -9.18 -34.87 -13.87
CA LEU A 383 -8.09 -34.52 -14.81
C LEU A 383 -7.66 -33.03 -14.84
N PHE A 384 -6.59 -32.65 -14.10
CA PHE A 384 -5.21 -32.52 -14.61
C PHE A 384 -4.18 -32.13 -13.52
N VAL A 385 -2.90 -32.36 -13.87
CA VAL A 385 -1.58 -32.41 -13.18
C VAL A 385 -0.95 -30.98 -13.06
N PRO A 386 0.06 -30.74 -12.20
CA PRO A 386 0.56 -29.38 -11.87
C PRO A 386 1.24 -28.64 -13.03
N CYS A 387 1.26 -27.31 -12.96
CA CYS A 387 2.00 -26.46 -13.89
C CYS A 387 3.43 -26.23 -13.37
N ASP A 388 4.37 -26.89 -14.02
CA ASP A 388 5.74 -26.45 -14.11
C ASP A 388 5.98 -26.17 -15.61
N TYR A 389 5.88 -24.88 -15.97
CA TYR A 389 5.91 -24.27 -17.31
C TYR A 389 5.93 -25.23 -18.52
N ALA A 390 4.73 -25.53 -19.05
CA ALA A 390 4.50 -26.00 -20.41
C ALA A 390 3.28 -25.26 -21.01
N GLY A 391 3.42 -24.67 -22.19
CA GLY A 391 2.30 -24.06 -22.94
C GLY A 391 2.17 -22.53 -22.94
N THR A 392 3.19 -21.78 -22.51
CA THR A 392 3.15 -20.31 -22.58
C THR A 392 3.35 -19.81 -24.02
N THR A 393 2.34 -19.16 -24.59
CA THR A 393 2.48 -18.43 -25.85
C THR A 393 3.16 -17.08 -25.57
N ILE A 394 4.20 -16.80 -26.34
CA ILE A 394 4.91 -15.52 -26.27
C ILE A 394 4.84 -14.88 -27.66
N ALA A 395 4.48 -13.60 -27.70
CA ALA A 395 4.56 -12.80 -28.92
C ALA A 395 5.73 -11.83 -28.84
N PHE A 396 6.44 -11.65 -29.94
CA PHE A 396 7.58 -10.75 -30.04
C PHE A 396 7.19 -9.56 -30.90
N ARG A 397 6.98 -8.41 -30.25
CA ARG A 397 6.66 -7.16 -30.95
C ARG A 397 7.95 -6.44 -31.30
N VAL A 398 8.25 -6.33 -32.59
CA VAL A 398 9.41 -5.57 -33.08
C VAL A 398 9.11 -4.08 -33.00
N ASP A 399 10.04 -3.31 -32.45
CA ASP A 399 9.88 -1.87 -32.32
C ASP A 399 9.85 -1.18 -33.70
N PRO A 400 8.98 -0.17 -33.93
CA PRO A 400 8.90 0.55 -35.21
C PRO A 400 10.22 1.23 -35.65
N GLY A 401 11.13 1.55 -34.73
CA GLY A 401 12.44 2.10 -35.03
C GLY A 401 13.48 1.07 -35.47
N SER A 402 13.14 -0.23 -35.43
CA SER A 402 14.06 -1.31 -35.81
C SER A 402 14.46 -1.24 -37.28
N ASN A 403 15.72 -1.52 -37.57
CA ASN A 403 16.31 -1.58 -38.90
C ASN A 403 17.47 -2.60 -38.90
N PRO A 404 18.15 -2.87 -40.03
CA PRO A 404 19.21 -3.88 -40.07
C PRO A 404 20.39 -3.65 -39.11
N TYR A 405 20.62 -2.43 -38.60
CA TYR A 405 21.73 -2.11 -37.70
C TYR A 405 21.29 -1.88 -36.24
N TYR A 406 19.98 -1.77 -36.00
CA TYR A 406 19.38 -1.54 -34.70
C TYR A 406 18.13 -2.41 -34.58
N PHE A 407 18.14 -3.39 -33.69
CA PHE A 407 16.99 -4.28 -33.49
C PHE A 407 16.46 -4.13 -32.08
N ALA A 408 15.17 -3.83 -31.94
CA ALA A 408 14.51 -3.78 -30.64
C ALA A 408 13.21 -4.58 -30.66
N VAL A 409 12.96 -5.31 -29.57
CA VAL A 409 11.83 -6.23 -29.46
C VAL A 409 11.27 -6.22 -28.05
N ALA A 410 9.95 -6.32 -27.93
CA ALA A 410 9.24 -6.51 -26.68
C ALA A 410 8.64 -7.93 -26.66
N PRO A 411 9.16 -8.84 -25.81
CA PRO A 411 8.49 -10.10 -25.51
C PRO A 411 7.20 -9.83 -24.73
N GLN A 412 6.09 -10.41 -25.18
CA GLN A 412 4.76 -10.26 -24.60
C GLN A 412 4.23 -11.63 -24.24
N PHE A 413 3.94 -11.87 -22.96
CA PHE A 413 3.41 -13.14 -22.49
C PHE A 413 1.88 -13.04 -22.45
N GLU A 414 1.16 -14.08 -22.89
CA GLU A 414 -0.32 -14.07 -22.91
C GLU A 414 -0.96 -13.89 -21.53
N GLU A 415 -0.26 -14.27 -20.45
CA GLU A 415 -0.79 -14.22 -19.07
C GLU A 415 -0.27 -13.03 -18.23
N GLY A 416 0.42 -12.05 -18.84
CA GLY A 416 0.86 -10.82 -18.15
C GLY A 416 2.28 -10.38 -18.48
N ASP A 417 2.89 -9.61 -17.58
CA ASP A 417 4.27 -9.14 -17.74
C ASP A 417 5.27 -10.22 -17.31
N GLY A 418 6.20 -10.57 -18.21
CA GLY A 418 7.23 -11.58 -17.92
C GLY A 418 8.36 -11.05 -17.03
N ASP A 419 8.95 -11.93 -16.23
CA ASP A 419 10.03 -11.64 -15.29
C ASP A 419 11.42 -11.78 -15.95
N LEU A 420 11.71 -11.02 -17.00
CA LEU A 420 12.95 -11.21 -17.76
C LEU A 420 14.16 -10.56 -17.09
N ALA A 421 15.17 -11.36 -16.73
CA ALA A 421 16.49 -10.88 -16.31
C ALA A 421 17.43 -10.62 -17.49
N SER A 422 17.33 -11.40 -18.56
CA SER A 422 18.09 -11.16 -19.78
C SER A 422 17.33 -11.59 -21.04
N VAL A 423 17.64 -10.93 -22.14
CA VAL A 423 17.20 -11.29 -23.48
C VAL A 423 18.42 -11.31 -24.39
N ASP A 424 18.59 -12.39 -25.14
CA ASP A 424 19.68 -12.53 -26.10
C ASP A 424 19.13 -12.80 -27.51
N LEU A 425 19.85 -12.30 -28.52
CA LEU A 425 19.51 -12.45 -29.94
C LEU A 425 20.54 -13.34 -30.63
N LYS A 426 20.10 -14.27 -31.48
CA LYS A 426 20.96 -15.07 -32.35
C LYS A 426 20.52 -14.92 -33.81
N GLU A 427 21.50 -14.75 -34.70
CA GLU A 427 21.31 -14.68 -36.17
C GLU A 427 21.43 -16.06 -36.80
N ALA A 428 20.71 -16.30 -37.90
CA ALA A 428 20.65 -17.61 -38.57
C ALA A 428 21.99 -18.11 -39.13
N THR A 429 22.94 -17.22 -39.44
CA THR A 429 24.19 -17.55 -40.13
C THR A 429 25.38 -17.79 -39.20
N SER A 430 25.17 -17.80 -37.88
CA SER A 430 26.20 -18.27 -36.96
C SER A 430 26.38 -19.78 -37.13
N THR A 431 27.48 -20.17 -37.77
CA THR A 431 27.88 -21.57 -37.97
C THR A 431 28.78 -22.08 -36.84
N SER A 432 28.97 -21.31 -35.76
CA SER A 432 29.76 -21.71 -34.61
C SER A 432 28.87 -22.26 -33.50
N THR A 433 29.05 -23.54 -33.15
CA THR A 433 28.34 -24.24 -32.06
C THR A 433 28.85 -23.88 -30.66
N GLY A 434 29.40 -22.67 -30.47
CA GLY A 434 29.97 -22.19 -29.22
C GLY A 434 29.05 -21.22 -28.45
N PRO A 435 29.32 -20.96 -27.16
CA PRO A 435 28.54 -20.04 -26.33
C PRO A 435 28.56 -18.56 -26.80
N ASP A 436 29.45 -18.20 -27.73
CA ASP A 436 29.64 -16.85 -28.31
C ASP A 436 28.61 -16.45 -29.38
N GLU A 437 27.59 -17.28 -29.61
CA GLU A 437 26.60 -17.08 -30.68
C GLU A 437 25.42 -16.17 -30.29
N TRP A 438 25.12 -16.06 -29.00
CA TRP A 438 24.02 -15.27 -28.47
C TRP A 438 24.49 -13.87 -28.10
N LYS A 439 23.95 -12.85 -28.76
CA LYS A 439 24.26 -11.45 -28.50
C LYS A 439 23.34 -10.92 -27.40
N PRO A 440 23.86 -10.51 -26.24
CA PRO A 440 23.03 -9.96 -25.18
C PRO A 440 22.41 -8.64 -25.62
N MET A 441 21.10 -8.52 -25.41
CA MET A 441 20.36 -7.29 -25.65
C MET A 441 20.37 -6.44 -24.39
N GLN A 442 20.38 -5.13 -24.57
CA GLN A 442 20.27 -4.16 -23.48
C GLN A 442 18.81 -3.81 -23.23
N GLN A 443 18.40 -3.79 -21.98
CA GLN A 443 17.09 -3.28 -21.63
C GLN A 443 17.02 -1.78 -21.95
N SER A 444 16.00 -1.38 -22.70
CA SER A 444 15.71 0.01 -23.03
C SER A 444 14.69 0.56 -22.03
N TRP A 445 13.49 0.94 -22.49
CA TRP A 445 12.36 1.27 -21.63
C TRP A 445 11.40 0.08 -21.46
N GLY A 446 10.81 -0.07 -20.27
CA GLY A 446 9.80 -1.08 -19.98
C GLY A 446 10.26 -2.51 -20.35
N ALA A 447 9.43 -3.21 -21.14
CA ALA A 447 9.70 -4.57 -21.62
C ALA A 447 10.47 -4.63 -22.95
N VAL A 448 10.99 -3.50 -23.46
CA VAL A 448 11.72 -3.45 -24.73
C VAL A 448 13.21 -3.73 -24.51
N TRP A 449 13.73 -4.67 -25.29
CA TRP A 449 15.14 -5.03 -25.32
C TRP A 449 15.72 -4.66 -26.68
N LYS A 450 16.92 -4.08 -26.70
CA LYS A 450 17.56 -3.57 -27.92
C LYS A 450 18.96 -4.09 -28.12
N LEU A 451 19.37 -4.20 -29.38
CA LEU A 451 20.73 -4.50 -29.81
C LEU A 451 21.14 -3.52 -30.91
N GLU A 452 22.21 -2.78 -30.64
CA GLU A 452 22.91 -1.92 -31.61
C GLU A 452 24.08 -2.72 -32.18
N SER A 453 24.11 -2.93 -33.50
CA SER A 453 25.14 -3.72 -34.18
C SER A 453 25.92 -2.86 -35.16
N GLY A 454 27.25 -2.93 -35.12
CA GLY A 454 28.13 -2.24 -36.06
C GLY A 454 28.08 -2.80 -37.50
N SER A 455 27.40 -3.95 -37.70
CA SER A 455 27.15 -4.57 -39.00
C SER A 455 25.68 -4.96 -39.13
N ALA A 456 25.19 -5.04 -40.36
CA ALA A 456 23.81 -5.43 -40.63
C ALA A 456 23.51 -6.83 -40.09
N LEU A 457 22.50 -6.94 -39.24
CA LEU A 457 21.98 -8.17 -38.66
C LEU A 457 21.26 -9.01 -39.73
N GLN A 458 21.47 -10.32 -39.69
CA GLN A 458 20.94 -11.31 -40.63
C GLN A 458 19.83 -12.14 -39.98
N ALA A 459 18.58 -11.82 -40.34
CA ALA A 459 17.42 -12.61 -39.98
C ALA A 459 17.37 -13.94 -40.80
N PRO A 460 16.72 -15.00 -40.32
CA PRO A 460 15.84 -15.04 -39.15
C PRO A 460 16.58 -14.89 -37.81
N PHE A 461 15.88 -14.32 -36.82
CA PHE A 461 16.41 -14.18 -35.47
C PHE A 461 15.77 -15.17 -34.52
N SER A 462 16.62 -15.84 -33.74
CA SER A 462 16.23 -16.58 -32.55
C SER A 462 16.36 -15.70 -31.31
N ILE A 463 15.44 -15.83 -30.36
CA ILE A 463 15.45 -15.04 -29.12
C ILE A 463 15.51 -15.97 -27.92
N ARG A 464 16.45 -15.72 -27.01
CA ARG A 464 16.60 -16.42 -25.73
C ARG A 464 16.18 -15.51 -24.60
N LEU A 465 15.34 -16.02 -23.70
CA LEU A 465 14.78 -15.30 -22.56
C LEU A 465 15.20 -16.00 -21.27
N THR A 466 15.77 -15.26 -20.32
CA THR A 466 16.13 -15.78 -19.00
C THR A 466 15.23 -15.17 -17.93
N SER A 467 14.53 -16.01 -17.15
CA SER A 467 13.72 -15.59 -16.01
C SER A 467 14.60 -15.08 -14.86
N GLY A 468 14.24 -13.93 -14.29
CA GLY A 468 14.94 -13.31 -13.17
C GLY A 468 14.59 -13.91 -11.82
N TYR A 469 13.42 -14.51 -11.66
CA TYR A 469 13.07 -15.21 -10.42
C TYR A 469 13.60 -16.65 -10.39
N THR A 470 13.53 -17.35 -11.51
CA THR A 470 13.80 -18.80 -11.56
C THR A 470 15.12 -19.16 -12.25
N GLY A 471 15.71 -18.25 -13.02
CA GLY A 471 16.87 -18.54 -13.86
C GLY A 471 16.57 -19.45 -15.06
N ARG A 472 15.30 -19.84 -15.28
CA ARG A 472 14.90 -20.68 -16.41
C ARG A 472 15.13 -19.95 -17.74
N ILE A 473 15.52 -20.72 -18.75
CA ILE A 473 15.80 -20.23 -20.10
C ILE A 473 14.72 -20.73 -21.06
N LEU A 474 14.14 -19.82 -21.83
CA LEU A 474 13.23 -20.10 -22.94
C LEU A 474 13.89 -19.71 -24.26
N MET A 475 13.74 -20.53 -25.29
CA MET A 475 14.31 -20.28 -26.62
C MET A 475 13.22 -20.25 -27.69
N ALA A 476 13.04 -19.10 -28.31
CA ALA A 476 12.20 -18.90 -29.48
C ALA A 476 13.07 -18.94 -30.73
N ASN A 477 13.19 -20.12 -31.34
CA ASN A 477 14.04 -20.33 -32.52
C ASN A 477 13.42 -19.73 -33.78
N ASP A 478 14.20 -18.97 -34.53
CA ASP A 478 13.86 -18.33 -35.81
C ASP A 478 12.51 -17.60 -35.80
N VAL A 479 12.13 -17.06 -34.63
CA VAL A 479 10.81 -16.47 -34.38
C VAL A 479 10.59 -15.17 -35.15
N ILE A 480 11.67 -14.43 -35.45
CA ILE A 480 11.62 -13.25 -36.31
C ILE A 480 12.09 -13.68 -37.70
N PRO A 481 11.21 -13.78 -38.72
CA PRO A 481 11.56 -14.35 -40.00
C PRO A 481 12.46 -13.44 -40.85
N ALA A 482 13.11 -14.01 -41.87
CA ALA A 482 13.71 -13.21 -42.93
C ALA A 482 12.63 -12.32 -43.59
N GLY A 483 12.88 -11.01 -43.67
CA GLY A 483 11.90 -10.04 -44.19
C GLY A 483 10.93 -9.48 -43.15
N TRP A 484 11.24 -9.59 -41.85
CA TRP A 484 10.48 -8.96 -40.78
C TRP A 484 10.25 -7.46 -41.02
N GLN A 485 9.15 -6.94 -40.47
CA GLN A 485 8.72 -5.55 -40.64
C GLN A 485 8.75 -4.83 -39.28
N PRO A 486 9.30 -3.61 -39.21
CA PRO A 486 9.23 -2.80 -37.98
C PRO A 486 7.78 -2.60 -37.54
N GLY A 487 7.51 -2.74 -36.25
CA GLY A 487 6.17 -2.62 -35.67
C GLY A 487 5.32 -3.90 -35.73
N ALA A 488 5.76 -4.95 -36.44
CA ALA A 488 5.05 -6.22 -36.52
C ALA A 488 5.18 -7.06 -35.25
N ILE A 489 4.24 -7.98 -35.04
CA ILE A 489 4.20 -8.92 -33.93
C ILE A 489 4.38 -10.33 -34.48
N TYR A 490 5.31 -11.08 -33.90
CA TYR A 490 5.62 -12.46 -34.30
C TYR A 490 5.33 -13.42 -33.13
N PRO A 491 4.26 -14.23 -33.19
CA PRO A 491 3.96 -15.21 -32.16
C PRO A 491 4.94 -16.39 -32.21
N SER A 492 5.30 -16.93 -31.05
CA SER A 492 6.18 -18.09 -30.90
C SER A 492 5.42 -19.30 -30.39
N LEU A 493 5.65 -20.44 -31.04
CA LEU A 493 5.37 -21.77 -30.51
C LEU A 493 6.68 -22.26 -29.89
N VAL A 494 6.91 -21.94 -28.61
CA VAL A 494 8.20 -22.21 -27.97
C VAL A 494 8.37 -23.73 -27.78
N ASN A 495 9.41 -24.30 -28.41
CA ASN A 495 9.82 -25.70 -28.23
C ASN A 495 10.80 -25.82 -27.05
N TYR A 496 10.52 -26.74 -26.12
CA TYR A 496 11.35 -27.03 -24.95
C TYR A 496 12.54 -27.94 -25.33
N LEU A 497 13.74 -27.63 -24.85
CA LEU A 497 14.85 -28.57 -24.71
C LEU A 497 15.34 -28.56 -23.27
#